data_AF-K3X7T5-F1
#
_entry.id   AF-K3X7T5-F1
#
_cell.length_a   1.000
_cell.length_b   1.000
_cell.length_c   1.000
_cell.angle_alpha   90.00
_cell.angle_beta   90.00
_cell.angle_gamma   90.00
#
_symmetry.space_group_name_H-M   'P 1'
#
loop_
_entity.id
_entity.type
_entity.pdbx_description
1 polymer ?
#
loop_
_entity_poly.entity_id
_entity_poly.type
_entity_poly.pdbx_seq_one_letter_code
_entity_poly.pdbx_strand_id
1 'polypeptide(L)'
;MVASIRVHQPWLGITDTDVLCIKIAGLCHDLGHGPFSHVFDGIFIKTLKRHKLISDTFNWTHEQGSLDMLDHLLVSNHISIEEYGLSRQDLTFIKELIYGGPLPGSDGVLHGRPASNQRFLYDFVNNAQSGLDVDKLDYFMRDALHTGAKASCDVDLLIRNARVLVDRDDKHGKMAICFPEKLSGQVMQAFHTRFDLHQSVYQHKAIRAIEYMICDVFLAANDHIKIKDKKISDIVTSMSAYQHLDDRVLARIQESDNLELAEAKSILNRMFTKPYYECRSCT
;
A
#
# COMPACT_ATOMS: atom_id res chain seq x y z
N MET A 1 18.60 -1.46 2.05
CA MET A 1 18.87 -2.41 0.95
C MET A 1 19.71 -1.81 -0.19
N VAL A 2 19.21 -0.82 -0.94
CA VAL A 2 19.92 -0.21 -2.09
C VAL A 2 21.36 0.23 -1.79
N ALA A 3 21.60 0.85 -0.63
CA ALA A 3 22.94 1.26 -0.21
C ALA A 3 23.91 0.07 -0.06
N SER A 4 23.44 -1.07 0.47
CA SER A 4 24.25 -2.30 0.59
C SER A 4 24.65 -2.82 -0.79
N ILE A 5 23.69 -2.87 -1.72
CA ILE A 5 23.95 -3.30 -3.11
C ILE A 5 24.95 -2.36 -3.78
N ARG A 6 24.78 -1.04 -3.63
CA ARG A 6 25.68 -0.03 -4.20
C ARG A 6 27.12 -0.18 -3.71
N VAL A 7 27.32 -0.47 -2.43
CA VAL A 7 28.66 -0.67 -1.84
C VAL A 7 29.33 -1.93 -2.41
N HIS A 8 28.58 -3.03 -2.57
CA HIS A 8 29.15 -4.29 -3.05
C HIS A 8 29.26 -4.39 -4.58
N GLN A 9 28.49 -3.59 -5.33
CA GLN A 9 28.42 -3.66 -6.78
C GLN A 9 28.45 -2.25 -7.40
N PRO A 10 29.55 -1.49 -7.24
CA PRO A 10 29.66 -0.11 -7.72
C PRO A 10 29.50 0.01 -9.25
N TRP A 11 29.81 -1.06 -10.00
CA TRP A 11 29.66 -1.11 -11.46
C TRP A 11 28.20 -1.07 -11.96
N LEU A 12 27.21 -1.20 -11.06
CA LEU A 12 25.79 -1.03 -11.42
C LEU A 12 25.43 0.44 -11.70
N GLY A 13 26.29 1.39 -11.33
CA GLY A 13 26.06 2.81 -11.63
C GLY A 13 24.87 3.43 -10.90
N ILE A 14 24.47 2.89 -9.74
CA ILE A 14 23.37 3.42 -8.92
C ILE A 14 23.76 4.80 -8.39
N THR A 15 23.06 5.83 -8.84
CA THR A 15 23.34 7.24 -8.49
C THR A 15 22.77 7.61 -7.12
N ASP A 16 23.19 8.75 -6.56
CA ASP A 16 22.56 9.29 -5.35
C ASP A 16 21.09 9.69 -5.60
N THR A 17 20.79 10.17 -6.81
CA THR A 17 19.41 10.44 -7.26
C THR A 17 18.55 9.18 -7.22
N ASP A 18 19.05 8.04 -7.71
CA ASP A 18 18.29 6.77 -7.65
C ASP A 18 18.00 6.35 -6.21
N VAL A 19 18.98 6.49 -5.32
CA VAL A 19 18.81 6.18 -3.89
C VAL A 19 17.78 7.10 -3.25
N LEU A 20 17.79 8.39 -3.58
CA LEU A 20 16.81 9.36 -3.08
C LEU A 20 15.40 9.02 -3.60
N CYS A 21 15.24 8.76 -4.90
CA CYS A 21 13.96 8.37 -5.50
C CYS A 21 13.38 7.10 -4.85
N ILE A 22 14.20 6.07 -4.64
CA ILE A 22 13.76 4.83 -3.98
C ILE A 22 13.31 5.10 -2.54
N LYS A 23 14.00 5.98 -1.81
CA LYS A 23 13.60 6.37 -0.45
C LYS A 23 12.29 7.14 -0.43
N ILE A 24 12.12 8.09 -1.36
CA ILE A 24 10.86 8.85 -1.48
C ILE A 24 9.71 7.90 -1.81
N ALA A 25 9.89 7.00 -2.78
CA ALA A 25 8.89 6.00 -3.11
C ALA A 25 8.55 5.11 -1.90
N GLY A 26 9.55 4.60 -1.18
CA GLY A 26 9.33 3.81 0.03
C GLY A 26 8.59 4.58 1.12
N LEU A 27 8.88 5.88 1.30
CA LEU A 27 8.16 6.73 2.25
C LEU A 27 6.71 7.00 1.82
N CYS A 28 6.47 7.11 0.51
CA CYS A 28 5.20 7.58 -0.04
C CYS A 28 4.28 6.46 -0.55
N HIS A 29 4.70 5.19 -0.50
CA HIS A 29 3.95 4.09 -1.13
C HIS A 29 2.56 3.86 -0.51
N ASP A 30 2.39 4.21 0.77
CA ASP A 30 1.15 4.04 1.53
C ASP A 30 0.32 5.33 1.72
N LEU A 31 0.67 6.44 1.05
CA LEU A 31 -0.06 7.71 1.17
C LEU A 31 -1.54 7.62 0.79
N GLY A 32 -1.91 6.65 -0.04
CA GLY A 32 -3.24 6.41 -0.53
C GLY A 32 -4.10 5.49 0.32
N HIS A 33 -3.62 5.03 1.48
CA HIS A 33 -4.46 4.25 2.38
C HIS A 33 -5.56 5.12 3.01
N GLY A 34 -6.79 4.61 2.94
CA GLY A 34 -7.93 5.22 3.62
C GLY A 34 -8.09 4.71 5.06
N PRO A 35 -9.19 5.10 5.74
CA PRO A 35 -9.48 4.63 7.08
C PRO A 35 -9.46 3.10 7.17
N PHE A 36 -8.78 2.57 8.19
CA PHE A 36 -8.60 1.13 8.41
C PHE A 36 -7.91 0.42 7.23
N SER A 37 -7.03 1.12 6.51
CA SER A 37 -6.14 0.59 5.46
C SER A 37 -6.89 -0.26 4.41
N HIS A 38 -6.70 -1.59 4.44
CA HIS A 38 -7.28 -2.52 3.46
C HIS A 38 -8.80 -2.68 3.52
N VAL A 39 -9.44 -2.20 4.59
CA VAL A 39 -10.90 -2.17 4.67
C VAL A 39 -11.45 -1.21 3.61
N PHE A 40 -10.80 -0.06 3.45
CA PHE A 40 -11.29 1.00 2.59
C PHE A 40 -11.22 0.62 1.11
N ASP A 41 -10.03 0.31 0.59
CA ASP A 41 -9.84 -0.06 -0.82
C ASP A 41 -10.37 -1.48 -1.13
N GLY A 42 -10.17 -2.42 -0.20
CA GLY A 42 -10.42 -3.85 -0.43
C GLY A 42 -11.88 -4.27 -0.29
N ILE A 43 -12.60 -3.72 0.69
CA ILE A 43 -13.99 -4.08 0.98
C ILE A 43 -14.93 -2.92 0.65
N PHE A 44 -14.70 -1.74 1.22
CA PHE A 44 -15.65 -0.64 1.15
C PHE A 44 -15.88 -0.16 -0.29
N ILE A 45 -14.83 0.06 -1.10
CA ILE A 45 -14.99 0.41 -2.52
C ILE A 45 -15.80 -0.66 -3.28
N LYS A 46 -15.57 -1.95 -3.03
CA LYS A 46 -16.36 -3.02 -3.66
C LYS A 46 -17.82 -3.00 -3.20
N THR A 47 -18.05 -2.69 -1.93
CA THR A 47 -19.39 -2.55 -1.36
C THR A 47 -20.13 -1.36 -2.00
N LEU A 48 -19.47 -0.21 -2.20
CA LEU A 48 -20.05 0.93 -2.91
C LEU A 48 -20.50 0.56 -4.33
N LYS A 49 -19.70 -0.23 -5.08
CA LYS A 49 -20.09 -0.76 -6.39
C LYS A 49 -21.35 -1.63 -6.32
N ARG A 50 -21.38 -2.59 -5.38
CA ARG A 50 -22.54 -3.48 -5.18
C ARG A 50 -23.84 -2.70 -4.89
N HIS A 51 -23.74 -1.60 -4.17
CA HIS A 51 -24.85 -0.70 -3.87
C HIS A 51 -25.12 0.36 -4.96
N LYS A 52 -24.41 0.32 -6.10
CA LYS A 52 -24.53 1.25 -7.23
C LYS A 52 -24.31 2.73 -6.84
N LEU A 53 -23.51 2.96 -5.81
CA LEU A 53 -23.13 4.32 -5.37
C LEU A 53 -21.97 4.90 -6.18
N ILE A 54 -21.18 4.04 -6.82
CA ILE A 54 -20.11 4.40 -7.75
C ILE A 54 -20.22 3.56 -9.03
N SER A 55 -19.63 4.03 -10.13
CA SER A 55 -19.64 3.31 -11.42
C SER A 55 -18.95 1.96 -11.31
N ASP A 56 -19.49 0.93 -11.98
CA ASP A 56 -18.85 -0.39 -12.08
C ASP A 56 -17.46 -0.32 -12.73
N THR A 57 -17.27 0.64 -13.65
CA THR A 57 -16.01 0.91 -14.34
C THR A 57 -14.97 1.63 -13.48
N PHE A 58 -15.37 2.18 -12.34
CA PHE A 58 -14.45 2.90 -11.45
C PHE A 58 -13.57 1.91 -10.70
N ASN A 59 -12.30 1.78 -11.08
CA ASN A 59 -11.33 0.99 -10.34
C ASN A 59 -10.38 1.92 -9.61
N TRP A 60 -10.26 1.73 -8.30
CA TRP A 60 -9.36 2.47 -7.44
C TRP A 60 -8.66 1.50 -6.51
N THR A 61 -7.38 1.74 -6.29
CA THR A 61 -6.53 1.00 -5.37
C THR A 61 -5.76 2.00 -4.53
N HIS A 62 -5.26 1.59 -3.37
CA HIS A 62 -4.47 2.48 -2.52
C HIS A 62 -3.17 2.92 -3.24
N GLU A 63 -2.60 2.11 -4.14
CA GLU A 63 -1.45 2.52 -4.95
C GLU A 63 -1.78 3.71 -5.85
N GLN A 64 -2.94 3.70 -6.55
CA GLN A 64 -3.39 4.87 -7.31
C GLN A 64 -3.64 6.07 -6.39
N GLY A 65 -4.26 5.85 -5.23
CA GLY A 65 -4.44 6.87 -4.20
C GLY A 65 -3.11 7.50 -3.74
N SER A 66 -2.05 6.70 -3.62
CA SER A 66 -0.72 7.16 -3.23
C SER A 66 -0.11 8.07 -4.28
N LEU A 67 -0.32 7.80 -5.57
CA LEU A 67 0.10 8.67 -6.66
C LEU A 67 -0.64 10.01 -6.62
N ASP A 68 -1.97 9.96 -6.50
CA ASP A 68 -2.83 11.14 -6.47
C ASP A 68 -2.50 12.02 -5.25
N MET A 69 -2.30 11.39 -4.07
CA MET A 69 -1.94 12.09 -2.84
C MET A 69 -0.52 12.67 -2.91
N LEU A 70 0.43 11.97 -3.55
CA LEU A 70 1.78 12.51 -3.78
C LEU A 70 1.72 13.77 -4.64
N ASP A 71 0.97 13.76 -5.74
CA ASP A 71 0.78 14.95 -6.58
C ASP A 71 0.13 16.10 -5.81
N HIS A 72 -0.92 15.79 -5.03
CA HIS A 72 -1.58 16.77 -4.18
C HIS A 72 -0.66 17.36 -3.11
N LEU A 73 0.21 16.53 -2.50
CA LEU A 73 1.20 16.94 -1.51
C LEU A 73 2.21 17.92 -2.12
N LEU A 74 2.75 17.61 -3.29
CA LEU A 74 3.72 18.47 -3.98
C LEU A 74 3.10 19.84 -4.32
N VAL A 75 1.91 19.84 -4.90
CA VAL A 75 1.21 21.08 -5.30
C VAL A 75 0.79 21.91 -4.08
N SER A 76 0.18 21.28 -3.07
CA SER A 76 -0.38 22.00 -1.91
C SER A 76 0.68 22.60 -1.00
N ASN A 77 1.88 22.01 -0.95
CA ASN A 77 2.99 22.51 -0.15
C ASN A 77 3.99 23.32 -0.99
N HIS A 78 3.69 23.59 -2.26
CA HIS A 78 4.55 24.32 -3.19
C HIS A 78 5.97 23.73 -3.30
N ILE A 79 6.08 22.39 -3.28
CA ILE A 79 7.36 21.69 -3.39
C ILE A 79 7.71 21.54 -4.87
N SER A 80 8.71 22.28 -5.34
CA SER A 80 9.34 22.04 -6.64
C SER A 80 10.43 20.99 -6.48
N ILE A 81 10.31 19.88 -7.20
CA ILE A 81 11.28 18.78 -7.17
C ILE A 81 12.64 19.22 -7.77
N GLU A 82 12.62 20.19 -8.68
CA GLU A 82 13.79 20.74 -9.34
C GLU A 82 14.71 21.48 -8.36
N GLU A 83 14.17 22.10 -7.32
CA GLU A 83 14.95 22.75 -6.23
C GLU A 83 15.81 21.74 -5.46
N TYR A 84 15.40 20.46 -5.46
CA TYR A 84 16.13 19.36 -4.84
C TYR A 84 16.98 18.57 -5.84
N GLY A 85 17.14 19.08 -7.07
CA GLY A 85 17.93 18.45 -8.12
C GLY A 85 17.28 17.23 -8.77
N LEU A 86 15.97 17.06 -8.61
CA LEU A 86 15.20 15.98 -9.25
C LEU A 86 14.56 16.47 -10.55
N SER A 87 14.55 15.60 -11.55
CA SER A 87 13.89 15.84 -12.83
C SER A 87 12.45 15.32 -12.84
N ARG A 88 11.67 15.71 -13.86
CA ARG A 88 10.36 15.08 -14.12
C ARG A 88 10.46 13.57 -14.33
N GLN A 89 11.54 13.09 -14.92
CA GLN A 89 11.77 11.67 -15.11
C GLN A 89 11.95 10.94 -13.77
N ASP A 90 12.58 11.60 -12.79
CA ASP A 90 12.73 11.06 -11.43
C ASP A 90 11.39 10.99 -10.69
N LEU A 91 10.51 11.98 -10.88
CA LEU A 91 9.15 11.91 -10.36
C LEU A 91 8.36 10.76 -10.99
N THR A 92 8.47 10.55 -12.31
CA THR A 92 7.87 9.39 -12.97
C THR A 92 8.42 8.09 -12.40
N PHE A 93 9.73 8.00 -12.16
CA PHE A 93 10.34 6.83 -11.54
C PHE A 93 9.79 6.56 -10.13
N ILE A 94 9.66 7.59 -9.29
CA ILE A 94 9.06 7.48 -7.95
C ILE A 94 7.64 6.94 -8.03
N LYS A 95 6.81 7.47 -8.95
CA LYS A 95 5.43 7.00 -9.13
C LYS A 95 5.37 5.55 -9.61
N GLU A 96 6.21 5.17 -10.56
CA GLU A 96 6.28 3.79 -11.06
C GLU A 96 6.74 2.80 -9.98
N LEU A 97 7.63 3.22 -9.06
CA LEU A 97 8.04 2.43 -7.90
C LEU A 97 6.90 2.19 -6.91
N ILE A 98 6.09 3.22 -6.63
CA ILE A 98 4.92 3.12 -5.76
C ILE A 98 3.87 2.20 -6.39
N TYR A 99 3.59 2.41 -7.68
CA TYR A 99 2.58 1.64 -8.41
C TYR A 99 3.01 0.19 -8.70
N GLY A 100 4.32 -0.09 -8.72
CA GLY A 100 4.86 -1.43 -9.02
C GLY A 100 4.94 -1.75 -10.51
N GLY A 101 4.94 -0.74 -11.39
CA GLY A 101 4.94 -0.93 -12.84
C GLY A 101 4.71 0.34 -13.65
N PRO A 102 4.49 0.20 -14.98
CA PRO A 102 4.10 1.31 -15.84
C PRO A 102 2.84 1.99 -15.32
N LEU A 103 2.82 3.32 -15.35
CA LEU A 103 1.71 4.11 -14.80
C LEU A 103 0.39 3.86 -15.56
N PRO A 104 -0.77 3.95 -14.89
CA PRO A 104 -2.07 3.86 -15.55
C PRO A 104 -2.24 4.87 -16.67
N GLY A 105 -2.76 4.43 -17.82
CA GLY A 105 -2.95 5.29 -19.00
C GLY A 105 -1.67 5.60 -19.79
N SER A 106 -0.52 5.01 -19.43
CA SER A 106 0.70 5.04 -20.23
C SER A 106 0.67 4.02 -21.38
N ASP A 107 1.71 4.01 -22.21
CA ASP A 107 1.96 3.04 -23.28
C ASP A 107 2.35 1.64 -22.77
N GLY A 108 2.31 1.39 -21.47
CA GLY A 108 2.71 0.13 -20.85
C GLY A 108 4.22 -0.03 -20.72
N VAL A 109 4.98 1.06 -20.90
CA VAL A 109 6.44 1.08 -20.79
C VAL A 109 6.84 1.92 -19.57
N LEU A 110 7.97 1.57 -18.97
CA LEU A 110 8.59 2.37 -17.91
C LEU A 110 9.33 3.56 -18.53
N HIS A 111 9.06 4.76 -18.04
CA HIS A 111 9.70 5.99 -18.49
C HIS A 111 10.69 6.54 -17.46
N GLY A 112 10.55 6.18 -16.19
CA GLY A 112 11.43 6.65 -15.12
C GLY A 112 12.88 6.17 -15.28
N ARG A 113 13.05 4.86 -15.46
CA ARG A 113 14.32 4.17 -15.75
C ARG A 113 14.07 3.11 -16.83
N PRO A 114 14.03 3.50 -18.12
CA PRO A 114 13.61 2.60 -19.21
C PRO A 114 14.67 1.54 -19.56
N ALA A 115 15.92 1.75 -19.16
CA ALA A 115 17.02 0.86 -19.56
C ALA A 115 16.88 -0.52 -18.89
N SER A 116 17.06 -1.59 -19.66
CA SER A 116 16.89 -2.97 -19.16
C SER A 116 17.86 -3.32 -18.03
N ASN A 117 19.06 -2.73 -18.03
CA ASN A 117 20.05 -2.89 -16.98
C ASN A 117 19.70 -2.12 -15.69
N GLN A 118 18.66 -1.29 -15.69
CA GLN A 118 18.15 -0.56 -14.51
C GLN A 118 16.85 -1.17 -13.96
N ARG A 119 16.33 -2.24 -14.57
CA ARG A 119 15.05 -2.83 -14.20
C ARG A 119 14.99 -3.30 -12.74
N PHE A 120 16.10 -3.79 -12.20
CA PHE A 120 16.22 -4.21 -10.79
C PHE A 120 15.91 -3.09 -9.79
N LEU A 121 16.00 -1.81 -10.20
CA LEU A 121 15.65 -0.68 -9.33
C LEU A 121 14.16 -0.68 -8.97
N TYR A 122 13.31 -1.30 -9.79
CA TYR A 122 11.87 -1.41 -9.53
C TYR A 122 11.51 -2.49 -8.51
N ASP A 123 12.45 -3.38 -8.16
CA ASP A 123 12.20 -4.50 -7.26
C ASP A 123 12.30 -4.12 -5.77
N PHE A 124 12.66 -2.86 -5.45
CA PHE A 124 12.89 -2.45 -4.06
C PHE A 124 11.61 -2.19 -3.27
N VAL A 125 10.67 -1.40 -3.82
CA VAL A 125 9.51 -0.87 -3.08
C VAL A 125 8.27 -1.75 -3.28
N ASN A 126 7.89 -1.97 -4.53
CA ASN A 126 6.76 -2.83 -4.90
C ASN A 126 7.22 -3.83 -5.96
N ASN A 127 7.59 -5.03 -5.52
CA ASN A 127 8.13 -6.05 -6.41
C ASN A 127 7.00 -6.88 -7.01
N ALA A 128 6.47 -6.45 -8.16
CA ALA A 128 5.41 -7.18 -8.86
C ALA A 128 5.83 -8.56 -9.41
N GLN A 129 7.13 -8.86 -9.50
CA GLN A 129 7.61 -10.13 -10.07
C GLN A 129 7.61 -11.27 -9.04
N SER A 130 8.29 -11.05 -7.91
CA SER A 130 8.44 -12.07 -6.86
C SER A 130 7.53 -11.84 -5.66
N GLY A 131 7.03 -10.61 -5.48
CA GLY A 131 6.31 -10.21 -4.27
C GLY A 131 7.19 -10.14 -3.03
N LEU A 132 8.52 -10.09 -3.16
CA LEU A 132 9.45 -9.85 -2.07
C LEU A 132 10.11 -8.47 -2.24
N ASP A 133 9.71 -7.53 -1.40
CA ASP A 133 10.13 -6.13 -1.38
C ASP A 133 10.32 -5.62 0.06
N VAL A 134 10.85 -4.40 0.20
CA VAL A 134 11.14 -3.84 1.53
C VAL A 134 9.88 -3.45 2.31
N ASP A 135 8.77 -3.17 1.62
CA ASP A 135 7.45 -2.98 2.23
C ASP A 135 7.08 -4.22 3.08
N LYS A 136 7.08 -5.40 2.46
CA LYS A 136 6.76 -6.66 3.15
C LYS A 136 7.70 -6.98 4.28
N LEU A 137 9.00 -6.79 4.06
CA LEU A 137 9.99 -7.06 5.10
C LEU A 137 9.82 -6.14 6.32
N ASP A 138 9.39 -4.89 6.13
CA ASP A 138 9.08 -3.98 7.24
C ASP A 138 7.83 -4.43 8.00
N TYR A 139 6.70 -4.60 7.30
CA TYR A 139 5.46 -4.88 8.00
C TYR A 139 5.44 -6.28 8.63
N PHE A 140 6.15 -7.27 8.07
CA PHE A 140 6.27 -8.58 8.74
C PHE A 140 6.87 -8.44 10.14
N MET A 141 7.94 -7.64 10.26
CA MET A 141 8.62 -7.44 11.53
C MET A 141 7.80 -6.57 12.48
N ARG A 142 7.22 -5.49 11.95
CA ARG A 142 6.38 -4.56 12.70
C ARG A 142 5.13 -5.26 13.24
N ASP A 143 4.41 -5.99 12.40
CA ASP A 143 3.14 -6.59 12.77
C ASP A 143 3.35 -7.75 13.73
N ALA A 144 4.37 -8.58 13.51
CA ALA A 144 4.75 -9.62 14.46
C ALA A 144 5.05 -9.04 15.85
N LEU A 145 5.80 -7.92 15.91
CA LEU A 145 6.10 -7.25 17.17
C LEU A 145 4.84 -6.76 17.89
N HIS A 146 3.91 -6.11 17.19
CA HIS A 146 2.72 -5.50 17.81
C HIS A 146 1.59 -6.50 18.09
N THR A 147 1.52 -7.59 17.34
CA THR A 147 0.48 -8.64 17.51
C THR A 147 0.93 -9.77 18.41
N GLY A 148 2.24 -9.90 18.66
CA GLY A 148 2.83 -11.06 19.33
C GLY A 148 2.90 -12.32 18.45
N ALA A 149 2.55 -12.22 17.17
CA ALA A 149 2.76 -13.30 16.21
C ALA A 149 4.27 -13.55 16.02
N LYS A 150 4.63 -14.79 15.69
CA LYS A 150 6.03 -15.15 15.47
C LYS A 150 6.44 -14.78 14.04
N ALA A 151 7.27 -13.74 13.88
CA ALA A 151 8.09 -13.57 12.69
C ALA A 151 9.39 -14.37 12.84
N SER A 152 9.82 -15.00 11.76
CA SER A 152 10.98 -15.90 11.78
C SER A 152 11.99 -15.58 10.67
N CYS A 153 11.81 -14.47 9.97
CA CYS A 153 12.68 -14.01 8.89
C CYS A 153 13.79 -13.09 9.43
N ASP A 154 15.05 -13.40 9.12
CA ASP A 154 16.17 -12.48 9.35
C ASP A 154 16.27 -11.48 8.17
N VAL A 155 15.53 -10.38 8.30
CA VAL A 155 15.46 -9.31 7.30
C VAL A 155 16.84 -8.66 7.08
N ASP A 156 17.63 -8.47 8.13
CA ASP A 156 18.96 -7.88 8.03
C ASP A 156 19.90 -8.75 7.20
N LEU A 157 19.85 -10.07 7.41
CA LEU A 157 20.62 -11.03 6.65
C LEU A 157 20.25 -10.99 5.16
N LEU A 158 18.96 -10.94 4.84
CA LEU A 158 18.49 -10.79 3.45
C LEU A 158 18.99 -9.48 2.83
N ILE A 159 18.79 -8.35 3.51
CA ILE A 159 19.18 -7.02 3.03
C ILE A 159 20.69 -6.90 2.79
N ARG A 160 21.52 -7.46 3.67
CA ARG A 160 22.99 -7.40 3.55
C ARG A 160 23.52 -8.28 2.41
N ASN A 161 22.87 -9.41 2.16
CA ASN A 161 23.32 -10.39 1.17
C ASN A 161 22.64 -10.27 -0.20
N ALA A 162 21.63 -9.41 -0.35
CA ALA A 162 21.03 -9.11 -1.64
C ALA A 162 22.09 -8.61 -2.65
N ARG A 163 22.04 -9.13 -3.87
CA ARG A 163 22.90 -8.75 -5.00
C ARG A 163 22.06 -8.62 -6.26
N VAL A 164 22.54 -7.87 -7.23
CA VAL A 164 21.91 -7.76 -8.55
C VAL A 164 22.67 -8.64 -9.53
N LEU A 165 21.97 -9.55 -10.18
CA LEU A 165 22.52 -10.43 -11.21
C LEU A 165 21.65 -10.38 -12.46
N VAL A 166 22.22 -10.79 -13.59
CA VAL A 166 21.45 -11.03 -14.81
C VAL A 166 20.61 -12.28 -14.59
N ASP A 167 19.31 -12.16 -14.77
CA ASP A 167 18.39 -13.29 -14.79
C ASP A 167 18.72 -14.17 -16.00
N ARG A 168 19.09 -15.42 -15.74
CA ARG A 168 19.48 -16.39 -16.78
C ARG A 168 18.28 -16.88 -17.57
N ASP A 169 17.09 -16.82 -16.98
CA ASP A 169 15.85 -17.31 -17.60
C ASP A 169 15.17 -16.21 -18.42
N ASP A 170 15.55 -14.94 -18.22
CA ASP A 170 15.10 -13.82 -19.04
C ASP A 170 15.92 -13.68 -20.33
N LYS A 171 15.25 -13.90 -21.47
CA LYS A 171 15.86 -13.83 -22.82
C LYS A 171 16.46 -12.46 -23.16
N HIS A 172 16.11 -11.41 -22.42
CA HIS A 172 16.59 -10.04 -22.63
C HIS A 172 17.69 -9.65 -21.65
N GLY A 173 18.16 -10.59 -20.82
CA GLY A 173 19.24 -10.36 -19.87
C GLY A 173 18.89 -9.30 -18.84
N LYS A 174 17.62 -9.23 -18.41
CA LYS A 174 17.21 -8.30 -17.36
C LYS A 174 18.00 -8.56 -16.08
N MET A 175 18.33 -7.48 -15.39
CA MET A 175 18.92 -7.55 -14.06
C MET A 175 17.81 -7.61 -13.01
N ALA A 176 17.98 -8.47 -12.01
CA ALA A 176 17.05 -8.65 -10.90
C ALA A 176 17.79 -8.71 -9.56
N ILE A 177 17.09 -8.40 -8.48
CA ILE A 177 17.59 -8.62 -7.12
C ILE A 177 17.56 -10.12 -6.81
N CYS A 178 18.71 -10.67 -6.46
CA CYS A 178 18.92 -12.08 -6.14
C CYS A 178 19.52 -12.24 -4.74
N PHE A 179 19.29 -13.42 -4.15
CA PHE A 179 19.86 -13.84 -2.88
C PHE A 179 20.77 -15.06 -3.09
N PRO A 180 21.86 -15.21 -2.32
CA PRO A 180 22.69 -16.41 -2.36
C PRO A 180 21.87 -17.68 -2.10
N GLU A 181 22.16 -18.76 -2.81
CA GLU A 181 21.43 -20.05 -2.70
C GLU A 181 21.36 -20.57 -1.26
N LYS A 182 22.42 -20.38 -0.47
CA LYS A 182 22.49 -20.72 0.96
C LYS A 182 21.45 -20.00 1.83
N LEU A 183 20.84 -18.91 1.35
CA LEU A 183 19.78 -18.14 2.01
C LEU A 183 18.39 -18.48 1.50
N SER A 184 18.22 -19.47 0.62
CA SER A 184 16.92 -19.94 0.13
C SER A 184 15.93 -20.24 1.29
N GLY A 185 16.41 -20.89 2.36
CA GLY A 185 15.61 -21.12 3.57
C GLY A 185 15.10 -19.84 4.24
N GLN A 186 15.90 -18.77 4.25
CA GLN A 186 15.51 -17.47 4.82
C GLN A 186 14.47 -16.74 3.95
N VAL A 187 14.61 -16.85 2.63
CA VAL A 187 13.61 -16.35 1.67
C VAL A 187 12.29 -17.09 1.86
N MET A 188 12.32 -18.43 1.95
CA MET A 188 11.13 -19.23 2.25
C MET A 188 10.50 -18.86 3.59
N GLN A 189 11.32 -18.56 4.60
CA GLN A 189 10.84 -18.14 5.90
C GLN A 189 10.12 -16.78 5.87
N ALA A 190 10.50 -15.87 4.96
CA ALA A 190 9.76 -14.63 4.72
C ALA A 190 8.34 -14.93 4.21
N PHE A 191 8.21 -15.84 3.25
CA PHE A 191 6.89 -16.25 2.72
C PHE A 191 6.06 -17.04 3.75
N HIS A 192 6.69 -17.88 4.57
CA HIS A 192 6.01 -18.54 5.69
C HIS A 192 5.52 -17.53 6.73
N THR A 193 6.35 -16.54 7.08
CA THR A 193 5.95 -15.45 8.00
C THR A 193 4.74 -14.70 7.45
N ARG A 194 4.72 -14.39 6.14
CA ARG A 194 3.56 -13.81 5.47
C ARG A 194 2.31 -14.67 5.63
N PHE A 195 2.43 -15.97 5.33
CA PHE A 195 1.32 -16.91 5.44
C PHE A 195 0.77 -16.97 6.87
N ASP A 196 1.66 -17.08 7.87
CA ASP A 196 1.29 -17.14 9.28
C ASP A 196 0.58 -15.86 9.73
N LEU A 197 1.05 -14.68 9.33
CA LEU A 197 0.41 -13.40 9.63
C LEU A 197 -0.97 -13.28 8.96
N HIS A 198 -1.11 -13.72 7.70
CA HIS A 198 -2.42 -13.76 7.06
C HIS A 198 -3.41 -14.67 7.79
N GLN A 199 -2.99 -15.87 8.20
CA GLN A 199 -3.88 -16.82 8.87
C GLN A 199 -4.24 -16.39 10.29
N SER A 200 -3.25 -15.93 11.06
CA SER A 200 -3.42 -15.66 12.49
C SER A 200 -3.93 -14.26 12.79
N VAL A 201 -3.58 -13.28 11.95
CA VAL A 201 -3.90 -11.86 12.15
C VAL A 201 -4.86 -11.38 11.07
N TYR A 202 -4.41 -11.16 9.84
CA TYR A 202 -5.17 -10.37 8.86
C TYR A 202 -6.51 -10.98 8.44
N GLN A 203 -6.62 -12.32 8.45
CA GLN A 203 -7.85 -13.03 8.08
C GLN A 203 -8.59 -13.60 9.30
N HIS A 204 -8.22 -13.20 10.52
CA HIS A 204 -8.91 -13.67 11.71
C HIS A 204 -10.40 -13.33 11.66
N LYS A 205 -11.26 -14.33 11.88
CA LYS A 205 -12.72 -14.22 11.69
C LYS A 205 -13.37 -13.03 12.41
N ALA A 206 -12.91 -12.71 13.63
CA ALA A 206 -13.45 -11.57 14.38
C ALA A 206 -13.04 -10.23 13.77
N ILE A 207 -11.82 -10.15 13.21
CA ILE A 207 -11.32 -8.97 12.51
C ILE A 207 -12.15 -8.79 11.24
N ARG A 208 -12.34 -9.86 10.45
CA ARG A 208 -13.20 -9.84 9.25
C ARG A 208 -14.63 -9.41 9.54
N ALA A 209 -15.22 -9.90 10.64
CA ALA A 209 -16.54 -9.45 11.06
C ALA A 209 -16.57 -7.94 11.36
N ILE A 210 -15.58 -7.42 12.10
CA ILE A 210 -15.45 -6.00 12.42
C ILE A 210 -15.28 -5.16 11.15
N GLU A 211 -14.48 -5.60 10.18
CA GLU A 211 -14.22 -4.84 8.96
C GLU A 211 -15.47 -4.74 8.07
N TYR A 212 -16.31 -5.78 8.03
CA TYR A 212 -17.64 -5.69 7.41
C TYR A 212 -18.56 -4.73 8.17
N MET A 213 -18.57 -4.77 9.50
CA MET A 213 -19.35 -3.81 10.30
C MET A 213 -18.89 -2.36 10.05
N ILE A 214 -17.59 -2.09 9.93
CA ILE A 214 -17.06 -0.77 9.59
C ILE A 214 -17.54 -0.32 8.20
N CYS A 215 -17.56 -1.23 7.23
CA CYS A 215 -18.10 -0.93 5.90
C CYS A 215 -19.59 -0.56 5.95
N ASP A 216 -20.39 -1.26 6.74
CA ASP A 216 -21.81 -0.94 6.92
C ASP A 216 -21.99 0.41 7.63
N VAL A 217 -21.14 0.72 8.61
CA VAL A 217 -21.10 2.06 9.25
C VAL A 217 -20.83 3.14 8.21
N PHE A 218 -19.84 2.95 7.32
CA PHE A 218 -19.52 3.92 6.27
C PHE A 218 -20.63 4.06 5.23
N LEU A 219 -21.30 2.96 4.87
CA LEU A 219 -22.46 3.01 3.99
C LEU A 219 -23.61 3.80 4.61
N ALA A 220 -23.97 3.49 5.86
CA ALA A 220 -25.05 4.18 6.57
C ALA A 220 -24.72 5.67 6.80
N ALA A 221 -23.44 6.01 6.97
CA ALA A 221 -22.99 7.39 7.14
C ALA A 221 -22.75 8.15 5.82
N ASN A 222 -22.77 7.48 4.66
CA ASN A 222 -22.25 8.02 3.40
C ASN A 222 -22.90 9.34 2.97
N ASP A 223 -24.22 9.45 3.10
CA ASP A 223 -24.98 10.61 2.65
C ASP A 223 -24.99 11.76 3.67
N HIS A 224 -24.63 11.47 4.92
CA HIS A 224 -24.78 12.37 6.06
C HIS A 224 -23.45 12.95 6.55
N ILE A 225 -22.33 12.26 6.30
CA ILE A 225 -20.98 12.77 6.56
C ILE A 225 -20.42 13.38 5.27
N LYS A 226 -20.16 14.69 5.32
CA LYS A 226 -19.47 15.42 4.26
C LYS A 226 -18.14 15.95 4.75
N ILE A 227 -17.10 15.73 3.97
CA ILE A 227 -15.76 16.28 4.19
C ILE A 227 -15.46 17.17 3.00
N LYS A 228 -15.37 18.50 3.22
CA LYS A 228 -15.25 19.50 2.15
C LYS A 228 -16.24 19.26 1.00
N ASP A 229 -17.51 19.14 1.36
CA ASP A 229 -18.64 18.92 0.44
C ASP A 229 -18.62 17.60 -0.34
N LYS A 230 -17.69 16.68 -0.05
CA LYS A 230 -17.65 15.33 -0.62
C LYS A 230 -18.21 14.31 0.35
N LYS A 231 -19.05 13.41 -0.17
CA LYS A 231 -19.50 12.19 0.51
C LYS A 231 -18.34 11.21 0.64
N ILE A 232 -18.46 10.23 1.54
CA ILE A 232 -17.45 9.18 1.72
C ILE A 232 -17.23 8.39 0.42
N SER A 233 -18.28 8.15 -0.37
CA SER A 233 -18.22 7.43 -1.65
C SER A 233 -17.41 8.15 -2.73
N ASP A 234 -17.44 9.48 -2.72
CA ASP A 234 -16.89 10.31 -3.79
C ASP A 234 -15.56 10.95 -3.39
N ILE A 235 -15.12 10.72 -2.16
CA ILE A 235 -14.00 11.45 -1.56
C ILE A 235 -12.66 11.15 -2.24
N VAL A 236 -12.50 9.94 -2.77
CA VAL A 236 -11.32 9.52 -3.54
C VAL A 236 -11.14 10.33 -4.83
N THR A 237 -12.19 11.05 -5.28
CA THR A 237 -12.09 11.97 -6.44
C THR A 237 -11.44 13.31 -6.10
N SER A 238 -11.23 13.62 -4.81
CA SER A 238 -10.63 14.88 -4.38
C SER A 238 -9.65 14.67 -3.24
N MET A 239 -8.36 14.67 -3.56
CA MET A 239 -7.28 14.55 -2.56
C MET A 239 -7.35 15.65 -1.49
N SER A 240 -7.86 16.82 -1.86
CA SER A 240 -8.07 17.93 -0.93
C SER A 240 -9.04 17.60 0.21
N ALA A 241 -10.03 16.73 -0.04
CA ALA A 241 -10.97 16.19 0.93
C ALA A 241 -10.46 14.88 1.53
N TYR A 242 -9.87 14.01 0.70
CA TYR A 242 -9.36 12.70 1.10
C TYR A 242 -8.31 12.78 2.22
N GLN A 243 -7.42 13.78 2.19
CA GLN A 243 -6.44 14.00 3.27
C GLN A 243 -7.07 14.24 4.66
N HIS A 244 -8.37 14.54 4.75
CA HIS A 244 -9.11 14.77 6.01
C HIS A 244 -9.97 13.57 6.42
N LEU A 245 -9.88 12.46 5.66
CA LEU A 245 -10.56 11.20 5.93
C LEU A 245 -9.55 10.19 6.50
N ASP A 246 -9.67 9.95 7.80
CA ASP A 246 -8.88 8.97 8.55
C ASP A 246 -9.78 8.23 9.55
N ASP A 247 -9.20 7.34 10.37
CA ASP A 247 -9.91 6.51 11.35
C ASP A 247 -10.77 7.30 12.34
N ARG A 248 -10.50 8.61 12.54
CA ARG A 248 -11.32 9.48 13.39
C ARG A 248 -12.73 9.66 12.84
N VAL A 249 -13.00 9.25 11.60
CA VAL A 249 -14.36 9.20 11.05
C VAL A 249 -15.32 8.42 11.94
N LEU A 250 -14.88 7.36 12.62
CA LEU A 250 -15.73 6.63 13.57
C LEU A 250 -16.09 7.49 14.79
N ALA A 251 -15.12 8.22 15.34
CA ALA A 251 -15.37 9.15 16.44
C ALA A 251 -16.31 10.28 16.01
N ARG A 252 -16.12 10.84 14.80
CA ARG A 252 -17.02 11.86 14.23
C ARG A 252 -18.46 11.36 14.10
N ILE A 253 -18.66 10.10 13.69
CA ILE A 253 -20.00 9.49 13.61
C ILE A 253 -20.59 9.32 15.02
N GLN A 254 -19.78 8.86 15.98
CA GLN A 254 -20.23 8.64 17.35
C GLN A 254 -20.65 9.94 18.05
N GLU A 255 -19.88 11.00 17.87
CA GLU A 255 -20.05 12.31 18.52
C GLU A 255 -21.09 13.21 17.83
N SER A 256 -21.48 12.94 16.58
CA SER A 256 -22.40 13.79 15.83
C SER A 256 -23.82 13.75 16.40
N ASP A 257 -24.51 14.87 16.60
CA ASP A 257 -25.92 14.88 17.03
C ASP A 257 -26.94 14.58 15.90
N ASN A 258 -26.47 14.29 14.67
CA ASN A 258 -27.36 14.03 13.55
C ASN A 258 -28.17 12.73 13.76
N LEU A 259 -29.51 12.85 13.77
CA LEU A 259 -30.43 11.72 13.89
C LEU A 259 -30.36 10.77 12.69
N GLU A 260 -29.97 11.26 11.52
CA GLU A 260 -29.80 10.42 10.33
C GLU A 260 -28.63 9.44 10.46
N LEU A 261 -27.68 9.69 11.37
CA LEU A 261 -26.59 8.76 11.69
C LEU A 261 -26.97 7.70 12.72
N ALA A 262 -28.25 7.58 13.11
CA ALA A 262 -28.69 6.63 14.12
C ALA A 262 -28.36 5.16 13.76
N GLU A 263 -28.48 4.80 12.47
CA GLU A 263 -28.12 3.45 12.00
C GLU A 263 -26.61 3.19 12.13
N ALA A 264 -25.79 4.11 11.62
CA ALA A 264 -24.33 4.03 11.71
C ALA A 264 -23.86 3.92 13.18
N LYS A 265 -24.42 4.74 14.07
CA LYS A 265 -24.14 4.67 15.51
C LYS A 265 -24.60 3.37 16.16
N SER A 266 -25.74 2.82 15.75
CA SER A 266 -26.24 1.54 16.26
C SER A 266 -25.25 0.41 15.95
N ILE A 267 -24.73 0.35 14.71
CA ILE A 267 -23.72 -0.63 14.31
C ILE A 267 -22.42 -0.42 15.09
N LEU A 268 -21.97 0.83 15.24
CA LEU A 268 -20.76 1.17 15.98
C LEU A 268 -20.87 0.79 17.47
N ASN A 269 -22.02 1.05 18.11
CA ASN A 269 -22.28 0.62 19.50
C ASN A 269 -22.29 -0.91 19.65
N ARG A 270 -22.79 -1.65 18.64
CA ARG A 270 -22.69 -3.12 18.59
C ARG A 270 -21.23 -3.58 18.54
N MET A 271 -20.36 -2.90 17.80
CA MET A 271 -18.93 -3.23 17.79
C MET A 271 -18.30 -3.10 19.19
N PHE A 272 -18.63 -2.03 19.92
CA PHE A 272 -18.09 -1.81 21.28
C PHE A 272 -18.65 -2.77 22.33
N THR A 273 -19.92 -3.17 22.20
CA THR A 273 -20.58 -4.11 23.12
C THR A 273 -20.31 -5.59 22.79
N LYS A 274 -19.61 -5.86 21.67
CA LYS A 274 -19.13 -7.18 21.22
C LYS A 274 -20.15 -8.24 20.71
N PRO A 275 -21.40 -7.95 20.31
CA PRO A 275 -22.11 -8.85 19.39
C PRO A 275 -21.70 -8.56 17.94
N TYR A 276 -20.55 -9.11 17.52
CA TYR A 276 -20.07 -9.06 16.13
C TYR A 276 -20.99 -9.85 15.18
N TYR A 277 -20.86 -9.62 13.88
CA TYR A 277 -21.51 -10.46 12.89
C TYR A 277 -21.03 -11.91 13.02
N GLU A 278 -21.99 -12.83 13.04
CA GLU A 278 -21.69 -14.25 13.06
C GLU A 278 -21.15 -14.68 11.70
N CYS A 279 -19.97 -15.28 11.72
CA CYS A 279 -19.40 -15.90 10.54
C CYS A 279 -20.20 -17.18 10.23
N ARG A 280 -21.15 -17.08 9.29
CA ARG A 280 -21.84 -18.25 8.74
C ARG A 280 -20.97 -18.89 7.66
N SER A 281 -19.90 -19.59 8.04
CA SER A 281 -19.15 -20.41 7.10
C SER A 281 -18.88 -21.80 7.69
N CYS A 282 -19.61 -22.75 7.08
CA CYS A 282 -19.26 -24.13 6.72
C CYS A 282 -18.61 -25.02 7.79
N THR A 283 -19.41 -25.95 8.32
CA THR A 283 -18.96 -27.32 8.58
C THR A 283 -18.14 -27.87 7.42
#